data_AF-A0A956J729-F1
#
_entry.id   AF-A0A956J729-F1
#
_cell.length_a   1.000
_cell.length_b   1.000
_cell.length_c   1.000
_cell.angle_alpha   90.00
_cell.angle_beta   90.00
_cell.angle_gamma   90.00
#
_symmetry.space_group_name_H-M   'P 1'
#
loop_
_entity.id
_entity.type
_entity.pdbx_description
1 polymer ?
#
loop_
_entity_poly.entity_id
_entity_poly.type
_entity_poly.pdbx_seq_one_letter_code
_entity_poly.pdbx_strand_id
1 'polypeptide(L)'
;MDPLVRGALAVQQAIARSAGLAISLAAGALLVWSQVLVTEHHPLGWWWLAIASAGLVVSLLVRLVRRLERLTPEDALRLDIELFTHLVVLAFGIVLQTQGGLAGPSYPAVYVLMMLAAAFARPGATVVIVLFTLGLEAAIVGFSRGTSAIWDQWGHAGLLVLFASVNAFVFRAEITRVRRLSRAHIDSELDKLREAARTYRLLGPPSSGGARSERTSVRPGSLETDEERLVRSGVEEIHQALSLALDLLRGSLRARTAVLLW
;
A
#
# COMPACT_ATOMS: atom_id res chain seq x y z
N MET A 1 35.89 11.17 -1.53
CA MET A 1 34.78 11.82 -2.25
C MET A 1 34.70 13.28 -1.85
N ASP A 2 34.91 14.17 -2.81
CA ASP A 2 34.98 15.62 -2.58
C ASP A 2 33.70 16.17 -1.94
N PRO A 3 33.81 17.15 -1.02
CA PRO A 3 32.66 17.77 -0.38
C PRO A 3 31.72 18.44 -1.38
N LEU A 4 32.25 18.94 -2.51
CA LEU A 4 31.47 19.53 -3.60
C LEU A 4 30.57 18.50 -4.29
N VAL A 5 31.06 17.28 -4.51
CA VAL A 5 30.27 16.20 -5.14
C VAL A 5 29.15 15.72 -4.21
N ARG A 6 29.41 15.63 -2.91
CA ARG A 6 28.38 15.32 -1.91
C ARG A 6 27.31 16.42 -1.83
N GLY A 7 27.72 17.69 -1.90
CA GLY A 7 26.80 18.83 -1.97
C GLY A 7 25.92 18.78 -3.21
N ALA A 8 26.51 18.57 -4.40
CA ALA A 8 25.78 18.50 -5.66
C ALA A 8 24.76 17.34 -5.67
N LEU A 9 25.15 16.16 -5.20
CA LEU A 9 24.25 15.00 -5.10
C LEU A 9 23.11 15.23 -4.10
N ALA A 10 23.39 15.88 -2.97
CA ALA A 10 22.35 16.22 -1.99
C ALA A 10 21.33 17.20 -2.57
N VAL A 11 21.78 18.21 -3.33
CA VAL A 11 20.91 19.16 -4.03
C VAL A 11 20.10 18.47 -5.12
N GLN A 12 20.73 17.62 -5.94
CA GLN A 12 20.04 16.87 -7.00
C GLN A 12 18.98 15.93 -6.41
N GLN A 13 19.28 15.26 -5.31
CA GLN A 13 18.31 14.45 -4.57
C GLN A 13 17.21 15.31 -3.98
N ALA A 14 17.51 16.47 -3.39
CA ALA A 14 16.50 17.38 -2.86
C ALA A 14 15.55 17.88 -3.95
N ILE A 15 16.08 18.26 -5.13
CA ILE A 15 15.29 18.69 -6.29
C ILE A 15 14.43 17.54 -6.83
N ALA A 16 15.01 16.36 -7.03
CA ALA A 16 14.25 15.18 -7.44
C ALA A 16 13.18 14.80 -6.40
N ARG A 17 13.43 15.13 -5.13
CA ARG A 17 12.50 14.89 -4.02
C ARG A 17 11.38 15.95 -3.94
N SER A 18 11.63 17.20 -4.29
CA SER A 18 10.62 18.26 -4.22
C SER A 18 9.84 18.42 -5.54
N ALA A 19 10.36 17.89 -6.64
CA ALA A 19 9.77 18.05 -7.97
C ALA A 19 8.29 17.63 -8.04
N GLY A 20 7.87 16.61 -7.29
CA GLY A 20 6.47 16.18 -7.28
C GLY A 20 5.52 17.19 -6.66
N LEU A 21 5.87 17.65 -5.47
CA LEU A 21 5.10 18.68 -4.80
C LEU A 21 5.09 19.96 -5.64
N ALA A 22 6.24 20.35 -6.20
CA ALA A 22 6.35 21.51 -7.07
C ALA A 22 5.44 21.39 -8.30
N ILE A 23 5.39 20.23 -8.97
CA ILE A 23 4.49 19.99 -10.11
C ILE A 23 3.02 20.10 -9.68
N SER A 24 2.64 19.48 -8.55
CA SER A 24 1.25 19.55 -8.07
C SER A 24 0.84 20.98 -7.68
N LEU A 25 1.74 21.75 -7.06
CA LEU A 25 1.51 23.14 -6.71
C LEU A 25 1.42 24.03 -7.96
N ALA A 26 2.33 23.85 -8.92
CA ALA A 26 2.30 24.57 -10.18
C ALA A 26 1.01 24.30 -10.97
N ALA A 27 0.58 23.04 -11.03
CA ALA A 27 -0.66 22.67 -11.70
C ALA A 27 -1.90 23.18 -10.95
N GLY A 28 -1.91 23.12 -9.61
CA GLY A 28 -2.98 23.72 -8.80
C GLY A 28 -3.07 25.23 -8.99
N ALA A 29 -1.93 25.94 -9.00
CA ALA A 29 -1.86 27.37 -9.27
C ALA A 29 -2.35 27.69 -10.69
N LEU A 30 -1.95 26.90 -11.69
CA LEU A 30 -2.42 27.06 -13.08
C LEU A 30 -3.92 26.83 -13.20
N LEU A 31 -4.48 25.89 -12.44
CA LEU A 31 -5.91 25.62 -12.38
C LEU A 31 -6.70 26.75 -11.70
N VAL A 32 -6.17 27.34 -10.63
CA VAL A 32 -6.75 28.56 -10.01
C VAL A 32 -6.67 29.73 -10.98
N TRP A 33 -5.51 29.94 -11.62
CA TRP A 33 -5.30 31.00 -12.61
C TRP A 33 -6.23 30.86 -13.82
N SER A 34 -6.49 29.63 -14.27
CA SER A 34 -7.41 29.39 -15.39
C SER A 34 -8.85 29.77 -15.05
N GLN A 35 -9.27 29.76 -13.78
CA GLN A 35 -10.61 30.24 -13.41
C GLN A 35 -10.77 31.74 -13.65
N VAL A 36 -9.68 32.50 -13.55
CA VAL A 36 -9.68 33.95 -13.85
C VAL A 36 -9.68 34.18 -15.36
N LEU A 37 -8.86 33.41 -16.09
CA LEU A 37 -8.68 33.59 -17.54
C LEU A 37 -9.87 33.11 -18.39
N VAL A 38 -10.55 32.02 -18.01
CA VAL A 38 -11.64 31.43 -18.82
C VAL A 38 -12.84 32.37 -18.95
N THR A 39 -12.97 33.35 -18.07
CA THR A 39 -13.97 34.44 -18.18
C THR A 39 -13.79 35.25 -19.48
N GLU A 40 -12.58 35.35 -20.00
CA GLU A 40 -12.25 35.96 -21.29
C GLU A 40 -11.98 34.84 -22.31
N HIS A 41 -12.93 34.57 -23.22
CA HIS A 41 -12.93 33.41 -24.13
C HIS A 41 -11.74 33.41 -25.11
N HIS A 42 -10.54 33.05 -24.64
CA HIS A 42 -9.36 32.92 -25.48
C HIS A 42 -9.23 31.47 -26.00
N PRO A 43 -9.31 31.24 -27.33
CA PRO A 43 -9.24 29.91 -27.94
C PRO A 43 -7.88 29.22 -27.81
N LEU A 44 -6.90 29.84 -27.16
CA LEU A 44 -5.58 29.24 -26.85
C LEU A 44 -5.50 28.69 -25.42
N GLY A 45 -6.43 29.03 -24.51
CA GLY A 45 -6.36 28.65 -23.10
C GLY A 45 -6.58 27.15 -22.83
N TRP A 46 -7.43 26.50 -23.63
CA TRP A 46 -7.77 25.08 -23.44
C TRP A 46 -6.62 24.13 -23.77
N TRP A 47 -5.76 24.47 -24.75
CA TRP A 47 -4.58 23.67 -25.09
C TRP A 47 -3.55 23.64 -23.96
N TRP A 48 -3.31 24.77 -23.29
CA TRP A 48 -2.40 24.84 -22.15
C TRP A 48 -2.88 23.98 -20.98
N LEU A 49 -4.19 23.99 -20.72
CA LEU A 49 -4.81 23.10 -19.72
C LEU A 49 -4.68 21.62 -20.11
N ALA A 50 -4.88 21.28 -21.39
CA ALA A 50 -4.73 19.91 -21.88
C ALA A 50 -3.28 19.41 -21.74
N ILE A 51 -2.29 20.23 -22.09
CA ILE A 51 -0.88 19.88 -21.96
C ILE A 51 -0.48 19.73 -20.48
N ALA A 52 -0.91 20.66 -19.62
CA ALA A 52 -0.61 20.61 -18.18
C ALA A 52 -1.25 19.38 -17.51
N SER A 53 -2.51 19.07 -17.86
CA SER A 53 -3.20 17.88 -17.35
C SER A 53 -2.57 16.59 -17.85
N ALA A 54 -2.18 16.51 -19.13
CA ALA A 54 -1.45 15.36 -19.67
C ALA A 54 -0.11 15.14 -18.94
N GLY A 55 0.67 16.21 -18.73
CA GLY A 55 1.92 16.14 -17.96
C GLY A 55 1.71 15.69 -16.51
N LEU A 56 0.63 16.14 -15.88
CA LEU A 56 0.24 15.73 -14.53
C LEU A 56 -0.14 14.25 -14.48
N VAL A 57 -0.92 13.75 -15.45
CA VAL A 57 -1.28 12.33 -15.57
C VAL A 57 -0.04 11.46 -15.75
N VAL A 58 0.89 11.85 -16.62
CA VAL A 58 2.15 11.13 -16.81
C VAL A 58 2.97 11.09 -15.51
N SER A 59 3.10 12.22 -14.81
CA SER A 59 3.75 12.29 -13.49
C SER A 59 3.08 11.37 -12.47
N LEU A 60 1.74 11.34 -12.44
CA LEU A 60 0.95 10.48 -11.55
C LEU A 60 1.20 9.00 -11.84
N LEU A 61 1.20 8.59 -13.11
CA LEU A 61 1.47 7.20 -13.51
C LEU A 61 2.88 6.75 -13.13
N VAL A 62 3.89 7.58 -13.40
CA VAL A 62 5.29 7.27 -13.01
C VAL A 62 5.41 7.10 -11.49
N ARG A 63 4.71 7.91 -10.70
CA ARG A 63 4.73 7.82 -9.23
C ARG A 63 3.96 6.63 -8.70
N LEU A 64 2.85 6.28 -9.35
CA LEU A 64 2.07 5.09 -9.00
C LEU A 64 2.91 3.82 -9.19
N VAL A 65 3.62 3.71 -10.32
CA VAL A 65 4.56 2.60 -10.57
C VAL A 65 5.66 2.56 -9.51
N ARG A 66 6.29 3.70 -9.21
CA ARG A 66 7.33 3.77 -8.16
C ARG A 66 6.81 3.39 -6.78
N ARG A 67 5.56 3.70 -6.45
CA ARG A 67 4.91 3.32 -5.18
C ARG A 67 4.67 1.81 -5.10
N LEU A 68 4.37 1.17 -6.23
CA LEU A 68 4.21 -0.28 -6.32
C LEU A 68 5.55 -1.02 -6.24
N GLU A 69 6.61 -0.44 -6.80
CA GLU A 69 7.96 -1.04 -6.82
C GLU A 69 8.74 -0.87 -5.52
N ARG A 70 8.47 0.19 -4.73
CA ARG A 70 9.27 0.53 -3.54
C ARG A 70 8.52 0.25 -2.24
N LEU A 71 9.02 -0.71 -1.47
CA LEU A 71 8.50 -1.12 -0.16
C LEU A 71 9.16 -0.39 1.02
N THR A 72 10.03 0.60 0.78
CA THR A 72 10.74 1.27 1.86
C THR A 72 9.81 2.20 2.65
N PRO A 73 9.71 2.03 3.99
CA PRO A 73 8.79 2.79 4.81
C PRO A 73 9.13 4.28 4.92
N GLU A 74 10.36 4.71 4.60
CA GLU A 74 10.76 6.12 4.68
C GLU A 74 10.19 6.96 3.53
N ASP A 75 10.10 6.39 2.32
CA ASP A 75 9.60 7.10 1.12
C ASP A 75 8.07 7.10 1.01
N ALA A 76 7.40 6.17 1.69
CA ALA A 76 5.95 5.95 1.55
C ALA A 76 5.11 7.19 1.90
N LEU A 77 5.44 7.93 2.97
CA LEU A 77 4.69 9.14 3.34
C LEU A 77 4.78 10.21 2.26
N ARG A 78 5.98 10.41 1.71
CA ARG A 78 6.20 11.42 0.67
C ARG A 78 5.55 11.03 -0.64
N LEU A 79 5.67 9.77 -1.04
CA LEU A 79 5.01 9.25 -2.25
C LEU A 79 3.48 9.32 -2.13
N ASP A 80 2.92 9.03 -0.95
CA ASP A 80 1.48 9.18 -0.70
C ASP A 80 1.04 10.64 -0.88
N ILE A 81 1.74 11.60 -0.27
CA ILE A 81 1.43 13.03 -0.43
C ILE A 81 1.49 13.41 -1.91
N GLU A 82 2.59 13.11 -2.60
CA GLU A 82 2.76 13.47 -4.01
C GLU A 82 1.68 12.86 -4.90
N LEU A 83 1.33 11.58 -4.68
CA LEU A 83 0.31 10.89 -5.48
C LEU A 83 -1.07 11.52 -5.29
N PHE A 84 -1.48 11.71 -4.03
CA PHE A 84 -2.81 12.21 -3.74
C PHE A 84 -2.96 13.71 -4.01
N THR A 85 -1.91 14.54 -3.89
CA THR A 85 -1.99 15.94 -4.31
C THR A 85 -2.20 16.06 -5.82
N HIS A 86 -1.54 15.21 -6.63
CA HIS A 86 -1.82 15.14 -8.08
C HIS A 86 -3.27 14.73 -8.35
N LEU A 87 -3.75 13.70 -7.65
CA LEU A 87 -5.11 13.20 -7.83
C LEU A 87 -6.16 14.25 -7.43
N VAL A 88 -5.90 15.04 -6.38
CA VAL A 88 -6.74 16.17 -5.96
C VAL A 88 -6.80 17.26 -7.03
N VAL A 89 -5.64 17.68 -7.55
CA VAL A 89 -5.60 18.70 -8.62
C VAL A 89 -6.35 18.21 -9.85
N LEU A 90 -6.16 16.95 -10.24
CA LEU A 90 -6.87 16.35 -11.38
C LEU A 90 -8.38 16.28 -11.14
N ALA A 91 -8.81 15.87 -9.94
CA ALA A 91 -10.22 15.79 -9.58
C ALA A 91 -10.90 17.16 -9.63
N PHE A 92 -10.29 18.21 -9.06
CA PHE A 92 -10.81 19.56 -9.20
C PHE A 92 -10.81 20.04 -10.66
N GLY A 93 -9.79 19.68 -11.44
CA GLY A 93 -9.75 20.00 -12.86
C GLY A 93 -10.94 19.42 -13.61
N ILE A 94 -11.27 18.15 -13.34
CA ILE A 94 -12.45 17.49 -13.93
C ILE A 94 -13.75 18.15 -13.43
N VAL A 95 -13.90 18.35 -12.12
CA VAL A 95 -15.10 18.96 -11.53
C VAL A 95 -15.37 20.35 -12.13
N LEU A 96 -14.34 21.17 -12.29
CA LEU A 96 -14.47 22.51 -12.86
C LEU A 96 -14.83 22.53 -14.34
N GLN A 97 -14.50 21.48 -15.10
CA GLN A 97 -14.88 21.34 -16.50
C GLN A 97 -16.31 20.78 -16.69
N THR A 98 -16.92 20.25 -15.64
CA THR A 98 -18.30 19.75 -15.66
C THR A 98 -19.32 20.85 -15.35
N GLN A 99 -20.56 20.67 -15.83
CA GLN A 99 -21.64 21.64 -15.61
C GLN A 99 -21.88 21.86 -14.10
N GLY A 100 -21.88 23.13 -13.68
CA GLY A 100 -22.09 23.54 -12.28
C GLY A 100 -20.83 23.69 -11.43
N GLY A 101 -19.64 23.28 -11.93
CA GLY A 101 -18.37 23.46 -11.23
C GLY A 101 -18.39 22.91 -9.80
N LEU A 102 -17.95 23.70 -8.81
CA LEU A 102 -17.91 23.29 -7.40
C LEU A 102 -19.30 23.06 -6.77
N ALA A 103 -20.37 23.65 -7.32
CA ALA A 103 -21.75 23.40 -6.87
C ALA A 103 -22.44 22.30 -7.70
N GLY A 104 -21.71 21.70 -8.64
CA GLY A 104 -22.22 20.71 -9.57
C GLY A 104 -22.34 19.31 -8.96
N PRO A 105 -23.05 18.41 -9.65
CA PRO A 105 -23.27 17.02 -9.22
C PRO A 105 -21.98 16.17 -9.20
N SER A 106 -20.88 16.67 -9.74
CA SER A 106 -19.57 16.00 -9.79
C SER A 106 -18.72 16.20 -8.54
N TYR A 107 -19.03 17.18 -7.69
CA TYR A 107 -18.28 17.47 -6.46
C TYR A 107 -18.11 16.25 -5.52
N PRO A 108 -19.09 15.32 -5.38
CA PRO A 108 -18.92 14.12 -4.56
C PRO A 108 -17.71 13.24 -4.92
N ALA A 109 -17.16 13.36 -6.14
CA ALA A 109 -15.93 12.70 -6.51
C ALA A 109 -14.74 13.11 -5.60
N VAL A 110 -14.69 14.37 -5.15
CA VAL A 110 -13.66 14.87 -4.23
C VAL A 110 -13.82 14.23 -2.84
N TYR A 111 -15.05 13.98 -2.38
CA TYR A 111 -15.28 13.25 -1.13
C TYR A 111 -14.80 11.80 -1.22
N VAL A 112 -15.13 11.11 -2.32
CA VAL A 112 -14.66 9.73 -2.56
C VAL A 112 -13.14 9.69 -2.62
N LEU A 113 -12.52 10.66 -3.28
CA LEU A 113 -11.07 10.81 -3.30
C LEU A 113 -10.50 11.00 -1.89
N MET A 114 -11.14 11.82 -1.06
CA MET A 114 -10.67 12.03 0.31
C MET A 114 -10.83 10.81 1.19
N MET A 115 -11.92 10.04 1.00
CA MET A 115 -12.04 8.71 1.59
C MET A 115 -10.89 7.81 1.15
N LEU A 116 -10.56 7.77 -0.14
CA LEU A 116 -9.46 6.97 -0.66
C LEU A 116 -8.12 7.38 -0.03
N ALA A 117 -7.86 8.69 0.09
CA ALA A 117 -6.68 9.23 0.75
C ALA A 117 -6.64 8.82 2.25
N ALA A 118 -7.76 8.89 2.95
CA ALA A 118 -7.85 8.48 4.36
C ALA A 118 -7.67 6.97 4.56
N ALA A 119 -8.09 6.15 3.59
CA ALA A 119 -8.00 4.70 3.62
C ALA A 119 -6.60 4.18 3.28
N PHE A 120 -5.95 4.76 2.26
CA PHE A 120 -4.73 4.23 1.67
C PHE A 120 -3.46 5.03 1.98
N ALA A 121 -3.57 6.28 2.45
CA ALA A 121 -2.41 7.08 2.82
C ALA A 121 -2.08 6.97 4.32
N ARG A 122 -0.83 7.27 4.66
CA ARG A 122 -0.41 7.41 6.06
C ARG A 122 -1.12 8.58 6.77
N PRO A 123 -1.28 8.54 8.11
CA PRO A 123 -1.89 9.62 8.90
C PRO A 123 -1.41 11.02 8.54
N GLY A 124 -0.08 11.21 8.54
CA GLY A 124 0.51 12.50 8.26
C GLY A 124 0.24 12.92 6.83
N ALA A 125 0.28 11.98 5.88
CA ALA A 125 -0.06 12.26 4.49
C ALA A 125 -1.53 12.68 4.35
N THR A 126 -2.47 11.95 4.95
CA THR A 126 -3.91 12.29 4.92
C THR A 126 -4.16 13.71 5.43
N VAL A 127 -3.55 14.10 6.57
CA VAL A 127 -3.69 15.47 7.10
C VAL A 127 -3.19 16.51 6.11
N VAL A 128 -2.00 16.30 5.54
CA VAL A 128 -1.44 17.21 4.53
C VAL A 128 -2.32 17.29 3.29
N ILE A 129 -2.86 16.17 2.82
CA ILE A 129 -3.74 16.09 1.65
C ILE A 129 -5.06 16.82 1.91
N VAL A 130 -5.67 16.65 3.08
CA VAL A 130 -6.88 17.38 3.49
C VAL A 130 -6.63 18.88 3.53
N LEU A 131 -5.55 19.32 4.19
CA LEU A 131 -5.18 20.74 4.25
C LEU A 131 -4.92 21.32 2.87
N PHE A 132 -4.22 20.59 2.01
CA PHE A 132 -3.98 21.00 0.62
C PHE A 132 -5.28 21.12 -0.17
N THR A 133 -6.21 20.16 0.00
CA THR A 133 -7.51 20.16 -0.67
C THR A 133 -8.35 21.35 -0.27
N LEU A 134 -8.44 21.63 1.04
CA LEU A 134 -9.15 22.79 1.58
C LEU A 134 -8.52 24.11 1.10
N GLY A 135 -7.18 24.19 1.09
CA GLY A 135 -6.46 25.36 0.62
C GLY A 135 -6.69 25.62 -0.87
N LEU A 136 -6.65 24.58 -1.69
CA LEU A 136 -6.90 24.66 -3.13
C LEU A 136 -8.35 25.06 -3.41
N GLU A 137 -9.30 24.45 -2.71
CA GLU A 137 -10.72 24.78 -2.82
C GLU A 137 -11.01 26.24 -2.44
N ALA A 138 -10.44 26.70 -1.31
CA ALA A 138 -10.56 28.08 -0.86
C ALA A 138 -9.92 29.06 -1.86
N ALA A 139 -8.79 28.70 -2.46
CA ALA A 139 -8.17 29.49 -3.53
C ALA A 139 -9.08 29.57 -4.76
N ILE A 140 -9.63 28.44 -5.22
CA ILE A 140 -10.56 28.42 -6.37
C ILE A 140 -11.77 29.34 -6.11
N VAL A 141 -12.39 29.26 -4.93
CA VAL A 141 -13.56 30.10 -4.61
C VAL A 141 -13.20 31.56 -4.40
N GLY A 142 -12.11 31.84 -3.68
CA GLY A 142 -11.64 33.21 -3.46
C GLY A 142 -11.36 33.94 -4.77
N PHE A 143 -10.74 33.25 -5.74
CA PHE A 143 -10.43 33.84 -7.06
C PHE A 143 -11.61 33.85 -8.04
N SER A 144 -12.58 32.93 -7.93
CA SER A 144 -13.72 32.86 -8.87
C SER A 144 -14.97 33.63 -8.44
N ARG A 145 -15.28 33.65 -7.13
CA ARG A 145 -16.53 34.20 -6.58
C ARG A 145 -16.33 35.35 -5.59
N GLY A 146 -15.07 35.68 -5.27
CA GLY A 146 -14.72 36.73 -4.31
C GLY A 146 -14.85 36.29 -2.83
N THR A 147 -14.41 37.16 -1.92
CA THR A 147 -14.22 36.85 -0.50
C THR A 147 -15.50 36.56 0.28
N SER A 148 -16.65 37.07 -0.20
CA SER A 148 -17.96 36.86 0.45
C SER A 148 -18.49 35.44 0.31
N ALA A 149 -18.06 34.70 -0.72
CA ALA A 149 -18.51 33.33 -1.00
C ALA A 149 -17.77 32.26 -0.18
N ILE A 150 -16.68 32.61 0.51
CA ILE A 150 -15.89 31.67 1.34
C ILE A 150 -16.73 31.14 2.51
N TRP A 151 -17.67 31.96 3.02
CA TRP A 151 -18.54 31.59 4.14
C TRP A 151 -19.59 30.54 3.78
N ASP A 152 -20.04 30.51 2.53
CA ASP A 152 -21.05 29.55 2.05
C ASP A 152 -20.46 28.14 1.85
N GLN A 153 -19.13 28.03 1.87
CA GLN A 153 -18.39 26.81 1.57
C GLN A 153 -18.06 25.94 2.79
N TRP A 154 -18.37 26.42 4.00
CA TRP A 154 -18.11 25.70 5.25
C TRP A 154 -18.81 24.33 5.31
N GLY A 155 -19.96 24.19 4.65
CA GLY A 155 -20.67 22.90 4.55
C GLY A 155 -19.83 21.83 3.85
N HIS A 156 -19.19 22.16 2.72
CA HIS A 156 -18.35 21.22 1.97
C HIS A 156 -17.07 20.88 2.73
N ALA A 157 -16.40 21.90 3.28
CA ALA A 157 -15.19 21.72 4.08
C ALA A 157 -15.45 20.84 5.32
N GLY A 158 -16.55 21.08 6.02
CA GLY A 158 -16.95 20.28 7.18
C GLY A 158 -17.24 18.82 6.81
N LEU A 159 -17.98 18.58 5.73
CA LEU A 159 -18.24 17.23 5.23
C LEU A 159 -16.96 16.51 4.83
N LEU A 160 -16.03 17.20 4.15
CA LEU A 160 -14.77 16.64 3.72
C LEU A 160 -13.90 16.20 4.92
N VAL A 161 -13.78 17.07 5.93
CA VAL A 161 -13.07 16.75 7.18
C VAL A 161 -13.75 15.60 7.93
N LEU A 162 -15.08 15.61 8.01
CA LEU A 162 -15.84 14.55 8.68
C LEU A 162 -15.62 13.21 7.99
N PHE A 163 -15.79 13.14 6.66
CA PHE A 163 -15.60 11.92 5.88
C PHE A 163 -14.16 11.42 5.97
N ALA A 164 -13.17 12.30 5.86
CA ALA A 164 -11.77 11.91 6.03
C ALA A 164 -11.51 11.33 7.43
N SER A 165 -12.07 11.95 8.46
CA SER A 165 -11.86 11.56 9.86
C SER A 165 -12.52 10.22 10.20
N VAL A 166 -13.79 10.06 9.84
CA VAL A 166 -14.54 8.80 10.03
C VAL A 166 -13.84 7.67 9.28
N ASN A 167 -13.46 7.90 8.03
CA ASN A 167 -12.85 6.87 7.21
C ASN A 167 -11.45 6.48 7.73
N ALA A 168 -10.65 7.46 8.16
CA ALA A 168 -9.36 7.19 8.79
C ALA A 168 -9.52 6.39 10.10
N PHE A 169 -10.57 6.64 10.86
CA PHE A 169 -10.85 5.90 12.10
C PHE A 169 -11.25 4.45 11.82
N VAL A 170 -12.22 4.24 10.91
CA VAL A 170 -12.73 2.90 10.56
C VAL A 170 -11.63 2.02 9.94
N PHE A 171 -10.92 2.52 8.94
CA PHE A 171 -9.86 1.73 8.30
C PHE A 171 -8.70 1.42 9.24
N ARG A 172 -8.36 2.32 10.17
CA ARG A 172 -7.33 2.02 11.17
C ARG A 172 -7.78 1.00 12.19
N ALA A 173 -9.03 1.07 12.64
CA ALA A 173 -9.59 0.07 13.53
C ALA A 173 -9.49 -1.31 12.87
N GLU A 174 -9.87 -1.39 11.59
CA GLU A 174 -9.84 -2.66 10.85
C GLU A 174 -8.42 -3.13 10.55
N ILE A 175 -7.50 -2.26 10.12
CA ILE A 175 -6.09 -2.62 9.89
C ILE A 175 -5.44 -3.09 11.20
N THR A 176 -5.71 -2.42 12.31
CA THR A 176 -5.17 -2.80 13.62
C THR A 176 -5.75 -4.14 14.06
N ARG A 177 -7.04 -4.36 13.84
CA ARG A 177 -7.73 -5.63 14.12
C ARG A 177 -7.17 -6.77 13.28
N VAL A 178 -7.04 -6.59 11.97
CA VAL A 178 -6.49 -7.59 11.05
C VAL A 178 -5.03 -7.89 11.37
N ARG A 179 -4.21 -6.88 11.68
CA ARG A 179 -2.80 -7.10 12.08
C ARG A 179 -2.69 -7.86 13.40
N ARG A 180 -3.55 -7.58 14.37
CA ARG A 180 -3.58 -8.31 15.64
C ARG A 180 -3.97 -9.77 15.42
N LEU A 181 -5.01 -10.02 14.62
CA LEU A 181 -5.48 -11.37 14.31
C LEU A 181 -4.43 -12.16 13.52
N SER A 182 -3.79 -11.54 12.52
CA SER A 182 -2.71 -12.16 11.75
C SER A 182 -1.50 -12.50 12.61
N ARG A 183 -1.08 -11.62 13.53
CA ARG A 183 0.01 -11.91 14.47
C ARG A 183 -0.34 -13.06 15.40
N ALA A 184 -1.53 -13.04 16.01
CA ALA A 184 -1.98 -14.13 16.86
C ALA A 184 -2.01 -15.48 16.14
N HIS A 185 -2.42 -15.49 14.86
CA HIS A 185 -2.38 -16.70 14.04
C HIS A 185 -0.94 -17.16 13.75
N ILE A 186 -0.05 -16.25 13.34
CA ILE A 186 1.37 -16.57 13.10
C ILE A 186 2.03 -17.11 14.37
N ASP A 187 1.79 -16.48 15.52
CA ASP A 187 2.34 -16.91 16.81
C ASP A 187 1.82 -18.31 17.17
N SER A 188 0.53 -18.59 16.92
CA SER A 188 -0.05 -19.92 17.16
C SER A 188 0.56 -21.01 16.26
N GLU A 189 0.86 -20.70 15.00
CA GLU A 189 1.51 -21.65 14.09
C GLU A 189 2.98 -21.85 14.46
N LEU A 190 3.68 -20.80 14.91
CA LEU A 190 5.04 -20.91 15.41
C LEU A 190 5.13 -21.80 16.66
N ASP A 191 4.18 -21.69 17.57
CA ASP A 191 4.17 -22.51 18.78
C ASP A 191 3.86 -23.99 18.46
N LYS A 192 2.97 -24.26 17.50
CA LYS A 192 2.76 -25.63 17.00
C LYS A 192 4.03 -26.20 16.36
N LEU A 193 4.74 -25.42 15.54
CA LEU A 193 6.01 -25.85 14.92
C LEU A 193 7.09 -26.11 15.98
N ARG A 194 7.18 -25.28 17.01
CA ARG A 194 8.11 -25.48 18.13
C ARG A 194 7.79 -26.75 18.91
N GLU A 195 6.52 -27.02 19.18
CA GLU A 195 6.11 -28.23 19.90
C GLU A 195 6.35 -29.48 19.04
N ALA A 196 6.05 -29.45 17.74
CA ALA A 196 6.38 -30.53 16.81
C ALA A 196 7.90 -30.80 16.77
N ALA A 197 8.73 -29.76 16.71
CA ALA A 197 10.19 -29.89 16.76
C ALA A 197 10.68 -30.45 18.12
N ARG A 198 10.05 -30.07 19.23
CA ARG A 198 10.33 -30.62 20.56
C ARG A 198 9.98 -32.10 20.63
N THR A 199 8.80 -32.49 20.15
CA THR A 199 8.37 -33.89 20.07
C THR A 199 9.32 -34.69 19.18
N TYR A 200 9.77 -34.14 18.05
CA TYR A 200 10.77 -34.78 17.20
C TYR A 200 12.13 -34.94 17.90
N ARG A 201 12.52 -33.99 18.74
CA ARG A 201 13.73 -34.12 19.58
C ARG A 201 13.57 -35.21 20.64
N LEU A 202 12.38 -35.37 21.21
CA LEU A 202 12.08 -36.40 22.22
C LEU A 202 11.91 -37.80 21.59
N LEU A 203 11.47 -37.86 20.33
CA LEU A 203 11.42 -39.07 19.51
C LEU A 203 12.69 -39.31 18.69
N GLY A 204 13.68 -38.41 18.81
CA GLY A 204 14.98 -38.54 18.16
C GLY A 204 15.57 -39.91 18.50
N PRO A 205 16.21 -40.57 17.51
CA PRO A 205 16.56 -41.99 17.60
C PRO A 205 17.28 -42.25 18.93
N PRO A 206 16.98 -43.34 19.65
CA PRO A 206 17.64 -43.63 20.91
C PRO A 206 19.14 -43.64 20.65
N SER A 207 19.78 -42.52 20.96
CA SER A 207 21.23 -42.40 20.93
C SER A 207 21.69 -43.31 22.04
N SER A 208 22.00 -44.56 21.71
CA SER A 208 23.29 -45.25 21.90
C SER A 208 24.22 -44.73 23.02
N GLY A 209 23.63 -44.27 24.12
CA GLY A 209 24.28 -43.62 25.25
C GLY A 209 23.73 -44.10 26.60
N GLY A 210 22.93 -45.17 26.60
CA GLY A 210 22.75 -46.02 27.77
C GLY A 210 23.86 -47.07 27.79
N ALA A 211 25.07 -46.67 28.17
CA ALA A 211 26.08 -47.63 28.57
C ALA A 211 25.56 -48.36 29.83
N ARG A 212 25.29 -49.67 29.66
CA ARG A 212 25.22 -50.75 30.66
C ARG A 212 23.81 -51.34 30.91
N SER A 213 23.77 -52.67 30.79
CA SER A 213 22.62 -53.61 30.84
C SER A 213 21.75 -53.59 29.59
N GLU A 214 21.64 -54.63 28.77
CA GLU A 214 21.55 -56.04 29.09
C GLU A 214 21.99 -56.88 27.88
N ARG A 215 22.71 -57.98 28.14
CA ARG A 215 22.88 -59.07 27.18
C ARG A 215 21.51 -59.74 27.01
N THR A 216 20.78 -59.38 25.96
CA THR A 216 19.65 -60.19 25.52
C THR A 216 19.82 -60.51 24.05
N SER A 217 20.14 -61.78 23.82
CA SER A 217 20.16 -62.52 22.56
C SER A 217 19.41 -61.85 21.40
N VAL A 218 20.15 -61.40 20.40
CA VAL A 218 19.60 -61.06 19.08
C VAL A 218 19.01 -62.34 18.48
N ARG A 219 17.68 -62.37 18.39
CA ARG A 219 16.92 -63.41 17.71
C ARG A 219 17.08 -63.19 16.19
N PRO A 220 17.43 -64.21 15.38
CA PRO A 220 17.77 -64.04 13.95
C PRO A 220 16.51 -63.87 13.06
N GLY A 221 15.64 -62.93 13.43
CA GLY A 221 14.45 -62.55 12.67
C GLY A 221 14.02 -61.08 12.86
N SER A 222 14.78 -60.27 13.62
CA SER A 222 14.46 -58.85 13.84
C SER A 222 15.06 -57.91 12.78
N LEU A 223 16.06 -58.37 12.02
CA LEU A 223 16.73 -57.56 11.00
C LEU A 223 15.82 -57.30 9.78
N GLU A 224 15.05 -58.31 9.36
CA GLU A 224 14.11 -58.19 8.24
C GLU A 224 12.96 -57.22 8.57
N THR A 225 12.47 -57.23 9.81
CA THR A 225 11.43 -56.31 10.28
C THR A 225 11.91 -54.88 10.47
N ASP A 226 13.20 -54.67 10.77
CA ASP A 226 13.77 -53.33 10.88
C ASP A 226 14.04 -52.73 9.49
N GLU A 227 14.47 -53.51 8.51
CA GLU A 227 14.58 -53.06 7.12
C GLU A 227 13.22 -52.69 6.52
N GLU A 228 12.17 -53.51 6.74
CA GLU A 228 10.82 -53.18 6.29
C GLU A 228 10.26 -51.90 6.95
N ARG A 229 10.60 -51.66 8.22
CA ARG A 229 10.23 -50.43 8.93
C ARG A 229 10.96 -49.21 8.39
N LEU A 230 12.25 -49.34 8.09
CA LEU A 230 13.05 -48.27 7.50
C LEU A 230 12.56 -47.92 6.09
N VAL A 231 12.23 -48.92 5.26
CA VAL A 231 11.67 -48.71 3.93
C VAL A 231 10.29 -48.04 4.02
N ARG A 232 9.42 -48.50 4.92
CA ARG A 232 8.10 -47.90 5.12
C ARG A 232 8.18 -46.46 5.65
N SER A 233 9.12 -46.19 6.56
CA SER A 233 9.39 -44.85 7.05
C SER A 233 9.90 -43.93 5.96
N GLY A 234 10.81 -44.41 5.10
CA GLY A 234 11.35 -43.63 3.99
C GLY A 234 10.30 -43.26 2.95
N VAL A 235 9.35 -44.17 2.66
CA VAL A 235 8.23 -43.88 1.76
C VAL A 235 7.32 -42.79 2.35
N GLU A 236 7.04 -42.85 3.65
CA GLU A 236 6.16 -41.89 4.30
C GLU A 236 6.79 -40.49 4.42
N GLU A 237 8.10 -40.43 4.65
CA GLU A 237 8.87 -39.19 4.66
C GLU A 237 8.93 -38.55 3.28
N ILE A 238 9.09 -39.34 2.21
CA ILE A 238 9.01 -38.86 0.82
C ILE A 238 7.60 -38.35 0.51
N HIS A 239 6.55 -39.05 0.94
CA HIS A 239 5.17 -38.62 0.75
C HIS A 239 4.89 -37.28 1.45
N GLN A 240 5.37 -37.10 2.68
CA GLN A 240 5.26 -35.83 3.42
C GLN A 240 6.08 -34.70 2.79
N ALA A 241 7.30 -34.97 2.33
CA ALA A 241 8.12 -33.97 1.66
C ALA A 241 7.48 -33.50 0.34
N LEU A 242 6.89 -34.43 -0.41
CA LEU A 242 6.21 -34.12 -1.66
C LEU A 242 4.93 -33.33 -1.44
N SER A 243 4.10 -33.71 -0.45
CA SER A 243 2.87 -32.98 -0.13
C SER A 243 3.16 -31.55 0.33
N LEU A 244 4.18 -31.36 1.17
CA LEU A 244 4.63 -30.04 1.59
C LEU A 244 5.12 -29.20 0.40
N ALA A 245 5.92 -29.78 -0.49
CA ALA A 245 6.41 -29.08 -1.68
C ALA A 245 5.26 -28.65 -2.60
N LEU A 246 4.25 -29.50 -2.76
CA LEU A 246 3.05 -29.21 -3.55
C LEU A 246 2.19 -28.12 -2.90
N ASP A 247 2.03 -28.12 -1.58
CA ASP A 247 1.30 -27.09 -0.86
C ASP A 247 2.00 -25.73 -0.93
N LEU A 248 3.33 -25.71 -0.86
CA LEU A 248 4.14 -24.50 -1.05
C LEU A 248 4.04 -23.97 -2.49
N LEU A 249 4.03 -24.86 -3.48
CA LEU A 249 3.79 -24.51 -4.89
C LEU A 249 2.38 -23.95 -5.09
N ARG A 250 1.36 -24.57 -4.49
CA ARG A 250 -0.03 -24.10 -4.54
C ARG A 250 -0.19 -22.72 -3.91
N GLY A 251 0.44 -22.50 -2.75
CA GLY A 251 0.43 -21.23 -2.04
C GLY A 251 1.14 -20.11 -2.81
N SER A 252 2.32 -20.39 -3.37
CA SER A 252 3.13 -19.41 -4.11
C SER A 252 2.53 -19.04 -5.47
N LEU A 253 1.94 -20.00 -6.19
CA LEU A 253 1.33 -19.76 -7.51
C LEU A 253 -0.14 -19.33 -7.44
N ARG A 254 -0.76 -19.27 -6.24
CA ARG A 254 -2.20 -19.02 -6.05
C ARG A 254 -3.10 -19.87 -6.96
N ALA A 255 -2.63 -21.06 -7.32
CA ALA A 255 -3.33 -21.95 -8.23
C ALA A 255 -4.57 -22.52 -7.54
N ARG A 256 -5.76 -22.03 -7.94
CA ARG A 256 -7.05 -22.46 -7.37
C ARG A 256 -7.56 -23.79 -7.95
N THR A 257 -6.92 -24.28 -9.01
CA THR A 257 -7.31 -25.51 -9.73
C THR A 257 -6.07 -26.23 -10.23
N ALA A 258 -5.55 -27.14 -9.41
CA ALA A 258 -4.80 -28.29 -9.89
C ALA A 258 -5.36 -29.51 -9.16
N VAL A 259 -6.34 -30.17 -9.79
CA VAL A 259 -6.72 -31.53 -9.45
C VAL A 259 -5.64 -32.41 -10.06
N LEU A 260 -4.85 -33.08 -9.23
CA LEU A 260 -4.03 -34.19 -9.65
C LEU A 260 -4.47 -35.40 -8.83
N LEU A 261 -5.18 -36.29 -9.53
CA LEU A 261 -5.45 -37.66 -9.13
C LEU A 261 -4.12 -38.39 -8.91
N TRP A 262 -3.77 -38.69 -7.66
CA TRP A 262 -3.23 -39.98 -7.27
C TRP A 262 -3.25 -40.14 -5.74
#